data_AF-A0A8X8W9F2-F1
#
_entry.id   AF-A0A8X8W9F2-F1
#
_cell.length_a   1.000
_cell.length_b   1.000
_cell.length_c   1.000
_cell.angle_alpha   90.00
_cell.angle_beta   90.00
_cell.angle_gamma   90.00
#
_symmetry.space_group_name_H-M   'P 1'
#
loop_
_entity.id
_entity.type
_entity.pdbx_description
1 polymer ?
#
loop_
_entity_poly.entity_id
_entity_poly.type
_entity_poly.pdbx_seq_one_letter_code
_entity_poly.pdbx_strand_id
1 'polypeptide(L)' 'MAAEKEKNSDFSGVMGLKKECTPADLRNAYKKHAMKWHPDRCSASANQKFVKEAKEKFQDIQQAYSGYG' A
#
# COMPACT_ATOMS: atom_id res chain seq x y z
N MET A 1 -24.70 16.24 -12.72
CA MET A 1 -25.11 14.82 -12.57
C MET A 1 -23.99 13.93 -13.04
N ALA A 2 -23.85 12.77 -12.38
CA ALA A 2 -23.06 11.59 -12.75
C ALA A 2 -21.52 11.70 -12.72
N ALA A 3 -20.94 11.20 -11.62
CA ALA A 3 -19.80 10.28 -11.65
C ALA A 3 -19.62 9.69 -10.25
N GLU A 4 -20.43 8.67 -9.99
CA GLU A 4 -20.27 7.67 -8.95
C GLU A 4 -18.82 7.13 -8.97
N LYS A 5 -17.97 7.57 -8.02
CA LYS A 5 -16.63 6.99 -7.81
C LYS A 5 -16.57 6.34 -6.43
N GLU A 6 -17.55 5.49 -6.17
CA GLU A 6 -17.61 4.60 -5.02
C GLU A 6 -16.77 3.34 -5.32
N LYS A 7 -15.45 3.46 -5.21
CA LYS A 7 -14.44 2.36 -5.13
C LYS A 7 -13.02 2.90 -4.93
N ASN A 8 -12.87 4.06 -4.27
CA ASN A 8 -11.57 4.71 -4.06
C ASN A 8 -11.40 5.22 -2.62
N SER A 9 -12.04 4.57 -1.64
CA SER A 9 -11.93 4.97 -0.23
C SER A 9 -10.94 4.09 0.55
N ASP A 10 -10.74 2.83 0.16
CA ASP A 10 -9.83 1.93 0.88
C ASP A 10 -8.36 2.15 0.50
N PHE A 11 -8.10 2.49 -0.76
CA PHE A 11 -6.75 2.67 -1.29
C PHE A 11 -6.00 3.84 -0.64
N SER A 12 -6.72 4.95 -0.48
CA SER A 12 -6.23 6.20 0.08
C SER A 12 -5.90 6.03 1.57
N GLY A 13 -6.64 5.19 2.29
CA GLY A 13 -6.34 4.84 3.68
C GLY A 13 -5.11 3.96 3.85
N VAL A 14 -4.90 2.98 2.94
CA VAL A 14 -3.81 2.00 3.04
C VAL A 14 -2.44 2.61 2.74
N MET A 15 -2.34 3.43 1.69
CA MET A 15 -1.09 4.11 1.34
C MET A 15 -0.99 5.54 1.93
N GLY A 16 -2.04 6.01 2.62
CA GLY A 16 -2.12 7.40 3.11
C GLY A 16 -2.20 8.44 1.98
N LEU A 17 -2.66 8.01 0.80
CA LEU A 17 -2.72 8.82 -0.40
C LEU A 17 -4.05 9.55 -0.51
N LYS A 18 -4.07 10.71 -1.15
CA LYS A 18 -5.35 11.40 -1.45
C LYS A 18 -6.08 10.68 -2.58
N LYS A 19 -7.42 10.83 -2.62
CA LYS A 19 -8.28 10.34 -3.72
C LYS A 19 -7.85 10.84 -5.11
N GLU A 20 -7.10 11.93 -5.16
CA GLU A 20 -6.55 12.57 -6.36
C GLU A 20 -5.08 12.21 -6.62
N CYS A 21 -4.57 11.12 -6.04
CA CYS A 21 -3.19 10.71 -6.28
C CYS A 21 -3.00 10.18 -7.70
N THR A 22 -1.93 10.66 -8.34
CA THR A 22 -1.53 10.26 -9.68
C THR A 22 -0.82 8.90 -9.66
N PRO A 23 -0.76 8.18 -10.79
CA PRO A 23 0.01 6.92 -10.87
C PRO A 23 1.49 7.08 -10.48
N ALA A 24 2.07 8.27 -10.68
CA ALA A 24 3.42 8.59 -10.22
C ALA A 24 3.52 8.63 -8.69
N ASP A 25 2.51 9.19 -8.03
CA ASP A 25 2.41 9.24 -6.57
C ASP A 25 2.15 7.85 -5.97
N LEU A 26 1.29 7.06 -6.63
CA LEU A 26 1.06 5.64 -6.35
C LEU A 26 2.37 4.84 -6.34
N ARG A 27 3.17 5.00 -7.39
CA ARG A 27 4.44 4.29 -7.56
C ARG A 27 5.47 4.72 -6.51
N ASN A 28 5.47 6.00 -6.14
CA ASN A 28 6.33 6.51 -5.07
C ASN A 28 5.93 5.99 -3.69
N ALA A 29 4.64 6.02 -3.36
CA ALA A 29 4.11 5.48 -2.10
C ALA A 29 4.34 3.97 -1.99
N TYR A 30 4.11 3.24 -3.09
CA TYR A 30 4.43 1.82 -3.21
C TYR A 30 5.90 1.57 -2.91
N LYS A 31 6.83 2.26 -3.60
CA LYS A 31 8.28 2.09 -3.34
C LYS A 31 8.65 2.39 -1.88
N LYS A 32 8.11 3.46 -1.30
CA LYS A 32 8.36 3.84 0.09
C LYS A 32 7.91 2.76 1.07
N HIS A 33 6.69 2.26 0.89
CA HIS A 33 6.14 1.24 1.79
C HIS A 33 6.75 -0.14 1.54
N ALA A 34 7.01 -0.51 0.28
CA ALA A 34 7.69 -1.74 -0.08
C ALA A 34 9.07 -1.85 0.57
N MET A 35 9.83 -0.75 0.63
CA MET A 35 11.10 -0.70 1.34
C MET A 35 10.98 -0.76 2.86
N LYS A 36 9.87 -0.24 3.42
CA LYS A 36 9.60 -0.26 4.86
C LYS A 36 9.16 -1.63 5.36
N TRP A 37 8.34 -2.32 4.57
CA TRP A 37 7.76 -3.62 4.87
C TRP A 37 8.44 -4.77 4.12
N HIS A 38 9.61 -4.53 3.50
CA HIS A 38 10.30 -5.53 2.71
C HIS A 38 10.64 -6.75 3.57
N PRO A 39 10.37 -8.00 3.12
CA PRO A 39 10.65 -9.20 3.88
C PRO A 39 12.14 -9.37 4.21
N ASP A 40 13.04 -8.85 3.38
CA ASP A 40 14.49 -8.82 3.67
C ASP A 40 14.79 -8.04 4.98
N ARG A 41 14.22 -6.84 5.12
CA ARG A 41 14.42 -5.99 6.30
C ARG A 41 13.61 -6.46 7.50
N CYS A 42 12.43 -7.04 7.27
CA CYS A 42 11.57 -7.54 8.34
C CYS A 42 12.04 -8.89 8.86
N SER A 43 12.53 -9.79 8.01
CA SER A 43 13.04 -11.11 8.44
C SER A 43 14.30 -11.02 9.28
N ALA A 44 15.10 -9.97 9.08
CA ALA A 44 16.21 -9.62 9.96
C ALA A 44 15.74 -9.11 11.34
N SER A 45 14.47 -8.75 11.50
CA SER A 45 13.91 -8.33 12.77
C SER A 45 13.52 -9.55 13.60
N ALA A 46 14.03 -9.65 14.84
CA ALA A 46 13.63 -10.69 15.80
C ALA A 46 12.14 -10.60 16.23
N ASN A 47 11.41 -9.59 15.74
CA ASN A 47 10.02 -9.33 16.10
C ASN A 47 9.05 -10.01 15.11
N GLN A 48 8.55 -11.19 15.46
CA GLN A 48 7.55 -11.91 14.67
C GLN A 48 6.27 -11.12 14.40
N LYS A 49 5.82 -10.26 15.34
CA LYS A 49 4.66 -9.38 15.10
C LYS A 49 4.93 -8.42 13.95
N PHE A 50 6.13 -7.84 13.93
CA PHE A 50 6.54 -6.93 12.87
C PHE A 50 6.61 -7.65 11.51
N VAL A 51 7.15 -8.86 11.44
CA VAL A 51 7.17 -9.66 10.20
C VAL A 51 5.76 -9.93 9.68
N LYS A 52 4.84 -10.28 10.58
CA LYS A 52 3.45 -10.57 10.23
C LYS A 52 2.72 -9.32 9.73
N GLU A 53 2.86 -8.21 10.45
CA GLU A 53 2.29 -6.91 10.06
C GLU A 53 2.88 -6.40 8.74
N ALA A 54 4.19 -6.58 8.52
CA ALA A 54 4.85 -6.26 7.27
C ALA A 54 4.25 -7.02 6.09
N LYS A 55 4.01 -8.32 6.26
CA LYS A 55 3.40 -9.15 5.23
C LYS A 55 1.99 -8.68 4.91
N GLU A 56 1.16 -8.43 5.92
CA GLU A 56 -0.21 -7.94 5.74
C GLU A 56 -0.23 -6.57 5.03
N LYS A 57 0.61 -5.62 5.48
CA LYS A 57 0.74 -4.30 4.84
C LYS A 57 1.26 -4.39 3.41
N PHE A 58 2.24 -5.24 3.14
CA PHE A 58 2.80 -5.42 1.80
C PHE A 58 1.78 -6.01 0.83
N GLN A 59 1.00 -7.00 1.27
CA GLN A 59 -0.09 -7.57 0.48
C GLN A 59 -1.18 -6.54 0.19
N ASP A 60 -1.59 -5.77 1.18
CA ASP A 60 -2.62 -4.74 1.02
C ASP A 60 -2.20 -3.68 -0.02
N ILE A 61 -0.94 -3.25 0.04
CA ILE A 61 -0.33 -2.31 -0.89
C ILE A 61 -0.23 -2.87 -2.32
N GLN A 62 0.11 -4.15 -2.47
CA GLN A 62 0.10 -4.82 -3.77
C GLN A 62 -1.32 -4.95 -4.33
N GLN A 63 -2.28 -5.34 -3.50
CA GLN A 63 -3.68 -5.51 -3.91
C GLN A 63 -4.29 -4.18 -4.32
N ALA A 64 -4.01 -3.13 -3.56
CA ALA A 64 -4.28 -1.77 -3.94
C ALA A 64 -3.65 -1.51 -5.32
N TYR A 65 -2.32 -1.54 -5.46
CA TYR A 65 -1.65 -1.25 -6.73
C TYR A 65 -2.22 -2.03 -7.94
N SER A 66 -2.53 -3.32 -7.76
CA SER A 66 -3.11 -4.17 -8.79
C SER A 66 -4.55 -3.81 -9.16
N GLY A 67 -5.36 -3.32 -8.23
CA GLY A 67 -6.74 -2.90 -8.49
C GLY A 67 -6.85 -1.53 -9.18
N TYR A 68 -5.74 -0.80 -9.30
CA TYR A 68 -5.65 0.45 -10.07
C TYR A 68 -5.28 0.21 -11.55
N GLY A 69 -4.80 -1.00 -11.89
CA GLY A 69 -4.34 -1.39 -13.21
C GLY A 69 -5.44 -1.92 -14.12
#